data_AF-A0A413IXT1-F1
#
_entry.id   AF-A0A413IXT1-F1
#
_cell.length_a   1.000
_cell.length_b   1.000
_cell.length_c   1.000
_cell.angle_alpha   90.00
_cell.angle_beta   90.00
_cell.angle_gamma   90.00
#
_symmetry.space_group_name_H-M   'P 1'
#
loop_
_entity.id
_entity.type
_entity.pdbx_description
1 polymer ?
#
loop_
_entity_poly.entity_id
_entity_poly.type
_entity_poly.pdbx_seq_one_letter_code
_entity_poly.pdbx_strand_id
1 'polypeptide(L)'
;MKILTEREKKILINHAKKQELRRIISKEKKKNKRRYLQGKSKEERQKYILENRFKDYSKIKAPSNFSLIENTEESLKFIAKIEKCLKNRSKVFVNLTDVETIAHGAIVVLLSIMTKFKYNHIDFNGNFPKNKNANKALVDSGFFDQLYKRNISNEPNYAFCRNKVLTHAGKVVDSSLADQIISEISNLIWGKQRRCLGVQRVFLELMQNTNNHASFDSKGLHHWWTTVQYDEKLKKAYFSFIDYGVGIINSLRNDEHGKFYNIIPKIRELFNPQNNAEMLSLLLKGEIHKTSTGKYYRGKGLPCLFKACEDNKIANVVVIANDAKVEYTAGTNVKLNNSFAGTFIHWELNFNNVNINYE
;
A
#
# COMPACT_ATOMS: atom_id res chain seq x y z
N MET A 1 21.97 -5.64 54.14
CA MET A 1 20.49 -5.56 54.08
C MET A 1 20.10 -4.09 53.89
N LYS A 2 19.40 -3.74 52.80
CA LYS A 2 18.96 -2.35 52.59
C LYS A 2 17.76 -2.08 53.50
N ILE A 3 17.91 -1.21 54.49
CA ILE A 3 16.81 -0.83 55.39
C ILE A 3 15.89 0.10 54.59
N LEU A 4 14.67 -0.37 54.32
CA LEU A 4 13.65 0.41 53.62
C LEU A 4 13.13 1.53 54.53
N THR A 5 13.04 2.72 53.97
CA THR A 5 12.38 3.88 54.60
C THR A 5 10.88 3.60 54.79
N GLU A 6 10.22 4.29 55.72
CA GLU A 6 8.77 4.16 55.92
C GLU A 6 7.96 4.45 54.66
N ARG A 7 8.43 5.42 53.85
CA ARG A 7 7.83 5.78 52.57
C ARG A 7 7.88 4.62 51.57
N GLU A 8 9.02 3.95 51.46
CA GLU A 8 9.18 2.77 50.59
C GLU A 8 8.32 1.60 51.06
N LYS A 9 8.24 1.35 52.37
CA LYS A 9 7.35 0.34 52.95
C LYS A 9 5.88 0.62 52.60
N LYS A 10 5.44 1.86 52.70
CA LYS A 10 4.07 2.27 52.35
C LYS A 10 3.77 2.07 50.86
N ILE A 11 4.72 2.39 49.97
CA ILE A 11 4.59 2.15 48.53
C ILE A 11 4.45 0.65 48.23
N LEU A 12 5.28 -0.19 48.85
CA LEU A 12 5.24 -1.64 48.65
C LEU A 12 3.93 -2.26 49.15
N ILE A 13 3.43 -1.83 50.32
CA ILE A 13 2.13 -2.27 50.85
C ILE A 13 0.98 -1.89 49.90
N ASN A 14 0.98 -0.66 49.39
CA ASN A 14 -0.04 -0.20 48.44
C ASN A 14 0.03 -0.98 47.12
N HIS A 15 1.24 -1.26 46.63
CA HIS A 15 1.44 -2.08 45.45
C HIS A 15 0.93 -3.51 45.65
N ALA A 16 1.24 -4.15 46.79
CA ALA A 16 0.75 -5.48 47.15
C ALA A 16 -0.78 -5.53 47.26
N LYS A 17 -1.41 -4.56 47.93
CA LYS A 17 -2.88 -4.43 48.00
C LYS A 17 -3.51 -4.29 46.62
N LYS A 18 -2.92 -3.47 45.74
CA LYS A 18 -3.38 -3.30 44.36
C LYS A 18 -3.23 -4.58 43.53
N GLN A 19 -2.15 -5.32 43.71
CA GLN A 19 -1.96 -6.63 43.06
C GLN A 19 -2.98 -7.65 43.55
N GLU A 20 -3.26 -7.72 44.85
CA GLU A 20 -4.22 -8.66 45.42
C GLU A 20 -5.66 -8.36 44.94
N LEU A 21 -6.05 -7.09 44.93
CA LEU A 21 -7.35 -6.68 44.38
C LEU A 21 -7.48 -7.07 42.89
N ARG A 22 -6.43 -6.86 42.09
CA ARG A 22 -6.40 -7.29 40.69
C ARG A 22 -6.54 -8.82 40.55
N ARG A 23 -5.93 -9.59 41.47
CA ARG A 23 -6.02 -11.05 41.50
C ARG A 23 -7.45 -11.51 41.79
N ILE A 24 -8.11 -10.91 42.79
CA ILE A 24 -9.51 -11.22 43.14
C ILE A 24 -10.44 -10.92 41.96
N ILE A 25 -10.36 -9.72 41.38
CA ILE A 25 -11.15 -9.32 40.21
C ILE A 25 -10.92 -10.29 39.04
N SER A 26 -9.67 -10.69 38.80
CA SER A 26 -9.32 -11.65 37.74
C SER A 26 -9.95 -13.04 37.97
N LYS A 27 -9.95 -13.54 39.21
CA LYS A 27 -10.60 -14.80 39.58
C LYS A 27 -12.11 -14.75 39.34
N GLU A 28 -12.75 -13.65 39.75
CA GLU A 28 -14.18 -13.47 39.57
C GLU A 28 -14.59 -13.38 38.09
N LYS A 29 -13.83 -12.61 37.28
CA LYS A 29 -14.00 -12.57 35.82
C LYS A 29 -13.88 -13.97 35.20
N LYS A 30 -12.91 -14.78 35.62
CA LYS A 30 -12.77 -16.17 35.16
C LYS A 30 -13.95 -17.04 35.55
N LYS A 31 -14.47 -16.91 36.78
CA LYS A 31 -15.65 -17.64 37.27
C LYS A 31 -16.90 -17.29 36.47
N ASN A 32 -17.15 -16.00 36.25
CA ASN A 32 -18.29 -15.51 35.46
C ASN A 32 -18.20 -15.96 33.99
N LYS A 33 -16.99 -15.92 33.39
CA LYS A 33 -16.76 -16.47 32.05
C LYS A 33 -17.08 -17.97 31.98
N ARG A 34 -16.64 -18.77 32.96
CA ARG A 34 -16.94 -20.22 32.99
C ARG A 34 -18.43 -20.50 33.09
N ARG A 35 -19.14 -19.77 33.96
CA ARG A 35 -20.60 -19.87 34.11
C ARG A 35 -21.32 -19.53 32.79
N TYR A 36 -20.94 -18.43 32.14
CA TYR A 36 -21.56 -18.01 30.88
C TYR A 36 -21.32 -19.02 29.73
N LEU A 37 -20.18 -19.70 29.70
CA LEU A 37 -19.83 -20.67 28.66
C LEU A 37 -20.31 -22.10 28.96
N GLN A 38 -20.92 -22.34 30.12
CA GLN A 38 -21.50 -23.63 30.47
C GLN A 38 -22.68 -23.93 29.54
N GLY A 39 -22.79 -25.18 29.06
CA GLY A 39 -23.83 -25.59 28.12
C GLY A 39 -23.67 -25.10 26.67
N LYS A 40 -22.79 -24.13 26.40
CA LYS A 40 -22.55 -23.63 25.04
C LYS A 40 -21.77 -24.61 24.17
N SER A 41 -22.11 -24.67 22.89
CA SER A 41 -21.41 -25.47 21.87
C SER A 41 -19.97 -24.97 21.68
N LYS A 42 -19.13 -25.78 21.03
CA LYS A 42 -17.76 -25.39 20.68
C LYS A 42 -17.72 -24.12 19.83
N GLU A 43 -18.63 -24.01 18.87
CA GLU A 43 -18.74 -22.86 17.95
C GLU A 43 -19.15 -21.59 18.68
N GLU A 44 -20.15 -21.67 19.56
CA GLU A 44 -20.61 -20.54 20.37
C GLU A 44 -19.52 -20.04 21.33
N ARG A 45 -18.77 -20.97 21.93
CA ARG A 45 -17.60 -20.63 22.76
C ARG A 45 -16.54 -19.91 21.95
N GLN A 46 -16.26 -20.38 20.73
CA GLN A 46 -15.27 -19.78 19.84
C GLN A 46 -15.69 -18.37 19.40
N LYS A 47 -16.98 -18.20 19.05
CA LYS A 47 -17.58 -16.90 18.71
C LYS A 47 -17.46 -15.90 19.88
N TYR A 48 -17.83 -16.31 21.09
CA TYR A 48 -17.69 -15.45 22.29
C TYR A 48 -16.23 -15.05 22.55
N ILE A 49 -15.28 -15.98 22.37
CA ILE A 49 -13.86 -15.68 22.55
C ILE A 49 -13.39 -14.65 21.53
N LEU A 50 -13.76 -14.81 20.25
CA LEU A 50 -13.41 -13.86 19.19
C LEU A 50 -14.05 -12.48 19.42
N GLU A 51 -15.34 -12.43 19.76
CA GLU A 51 -16.07 -11.19 20.02
C GLU A 51 -15.48 -10.42 21.20
N ASN A 52 -15.11 -11.11 22.28
CA ASN A 52 -14.47 -10.45 23.42
C ASN A 52 -13.01 -10.10 23.18
N ARG A 53 -12.29 -10.86 22.36
CA ARG A 53 -10.88 -10.58 22.01
C ARG A 53 -10.74 -9.25 21.28
N PHE A 54 -11.72 -8.92 20.44
CA PHE A 54 -11.72 -7.71 19.59
C PHE A 54 -12.85 -6.75 19.96
N LYS A 55 -13.27 -6.72 21.23
CA LYS A 55 -14.39 -5.88 21.69
C LYS A 55 -14.07 -4.38 21.59
N ASP A 56 -12.82 -4.02 21.80
CA ASP A 56 -12.30 -2.65 21.73
C ASP A 56 -11.80 -2.25 20.33
N TYR A 57 -12.05 -3.09 19.32
CA TYR A 57 -11.59 -2.86 17.95
C TYR A 57 -12.72 -2.25 17.11
N SER A 58 -12.40 -1.24 16.31
CA SER A 58 -13.25 -0.77 15.22
C SER A 58 -13.30 -1.86 14.13
N LYS A 59 -14.48 -2.45 13.93
CA LYS A 59 -14.69 -3.49 12.91
C LYS A 59 -15.02 -2.83 11.58
N ILE A 60 -14.14 -2.97 10.59
CA ILE A 60 -14.28 -2.35 9.27
C ILE A 60 -14.44 -3.44 8.22
N LYS A 61 -15.58 -3.43 7.51
CA LYS A 61 -15.88 -4.40 6.45
C LYS A 61 -15.28 -3.94 5.11
N ALA A 62 -14.54 -4.83 4.46
CA ALA A 62 -14.04 -4.64 3.09
C ALA A 62 -15.16 -4.81 2.05
N PRO A 63 -15.05 -4.16 0.88
CA PRO A 63 -16.00 -4.36 -0.23
C PRO A 63 -15.90 -5.78 -0.80
N SER A 64 -16.96 -6.26 -1.48
CA SER A 64 -16.96 -7.61 -2.08
C SER A 64 -15.87 -7.75 -3.16
N ASN A 65 -15.79 -6.76 -4.06
CA ASN A 65 -14.65 -6.58 -4.96
C ASN A 65 -13.67 -5.58 -4.34
N PHE A 66 -12.59 -6.06 -3.75
CA PHE A 66 -11.55 -5.19 -3.22
C PHE A 66 -10.46 -4.95 -4.27
N SER A 67 -10.66 -3.91 -5.09
CA SER A 67 -9.81 -3.55 -6.22
C SER A 67 -9.75 -2.05 -6.40
N LEU A 68 -8.54 -1.48 -6.46
CA LEU A 68 -8.35 -0.05 -6.72
C LEU A 68 -8.62 0.35 -8.17
N ILE A 69 -8.65 -0.60 -9.10
CA ILE A 69 -8.87 -0.34 -10.52
C ILE A 69 -10.35 -0.53 -10.86
N GLU A 70 -10.89 -1.70 -10.54
CA GLU A 70 -12.26 -2.08 -10.94
C GLU A 70 -13.33 -1.56 -9.97
N ASN A 71 -13.00 -1.36 -8.70
CA ASN A 71 -13.94 -0.90 -7.66
C ASN A 71 -13.33 0.21 -6.80
N THR A 72 -12.83 1.25 -7.47
CA THR A 72 -12.01 2.31 -6.87
C THR A 72 -12.70 2.98 -5.68
N GLU A 73 -13.92 3.47 -5.84
CA GLU A 73 -14.61 4.28 -4.81
C GLU A 73 -14.89 3.50 -3.53
N GLU A 74 -15.42 2.28 -3.64
CA GLU A 74 -15.70 1.46 -2.46
C GLU A 74 -14.42 1.04 -1.75
N SER A 75 -13.38 0.73 -2.52
CA SER A 75 -12.05 0.38 -1.99
C SER A 75 -11.41 1.57 -1.26
N LEU A 76 -11.47 2.77 -1.83
CA LEU A 76 -10.97 3.99 -1.20
C LEU A 76 -11.80 4.40 0.02
N LYS A 77 -13.12 4.24 -0.03
CA LYS A 77 -14.00 4.44 1.14
C LYS A 77 -13.66 3.48 2.28
N PHE A 78 -13.31 2.24 1.97
CA PHE A 78 -12.83 1.27 2.94
C PHE A 78 -11.47 1.68 3.54
N ILE A 79 -10.51 2.05 2.69
CA ILE A 79 -9.18 2.53 3.10
C ILE A 79 -9.28 3.78 3.99
N ALA A 80 -10.09 4.77 3.60
CA ALA A 80 -10.28 6.01 4.35
C ALA A 80 -10.82 5.77 5.78
N LYS A 81 -11.68 4.76 5.96
CA LYS A 81 -12.13 4.35 7.31
C LYS A 81 -10.99 3.83 8.16
N ILE A 82 -10.09 3.02 7.58
CA ILE A 82 -8.92 2.48 8.28
C ILE A 82 -7.95 3.61 8.63
N GLU A 83 -7.69 4.52 7.70
CA GLU A 83 -6.81 5.68 7.91
C GLU A 83 -7.36 6.62 9.00
N LYS A 84 -8.68 6.81 9.06
CA LYS A 84 -9.32 7.54 10.15
C LYS A 84 -9.04 6.88 11.51
N CYS A 85 -9.08 5.55 11.60
CA CYS A 85 -8.71 4.85 12.82
C CYS A 85 -7.22 5.02 13.18
N LEU A 86 -6.33 5.03 12.19
CA LEU A 86 -4.90 5.31 12.38
C LEU A 86 -4.70 6.70 13.00
N LYS A 87 -5.34 7.73 12.43
CA LYS A 87 -5.29 9.12 12.93
C LYS A 87 -5.83 9.22 14.36
N ASN A 88 -6.91 8.49 14.66
CA ASN A 88 -7.54 8.46 15.98
C ASN A 88 -6.86 7.49 16.96
N ARG A 89 -5.72 6.88 16.60
CA ARG A 89 -5.00 5.86 17.38
C ARG A 89 -5.90 4.71 17.89
N SER A 90 -6.91 4.37 17.11
CA SER A 90 -7.93 3.37 17.46
C SER A 90 -7.58 2.02 16.86
N LYS A 91 -7.82 0.93 17.61
CA LYS A 91 -7.53 -0.44 17.16
C LYS A 91 -8.48 -0.84 16.04
N VAL A 92 -7.99 -1.60 15.05
CA VAL A 92 -8.77 -1.97 13.87
C VAL A 92 -8.86 -3.47 13.70
N PHE A 93 -10.06 -3.96 13.43
CA PHE A 93 -10.32 -5.31 12.93
C PHE A 93 -10.89 -5.24 11.52
N VAL A 94 -10.09 -5.62 10.52
CA VAL A 94 -10.56 -5.70 9.13
C VAL A 94 -11.32 -7.01 8.90
N ASN A 95 -12.56 -6.87 8.45
CA ASN A 95 -13.42 -7.99 8.09
C ASN A 95 -13.41 -8.20 6.57
N LEU A 96 -12.73 -9.28 6.14
CA LEU A 96 -12.65 -9.75 4.76
C LEU A 96 -13.64 -10.87 4.43
N THR A 97 -14.51 -11.28 5.38
CA THR A 97 -15.38 -12.47 5.24
C THR A 97 -16.12 -12.54 3.91
N ASP A 98 -16.66 -11.39 3.47
CA ASP A 98 -17.55 -11.27 2.32
C ASP A 98 -16.81 -10.76 1.06
N VAL A 99 -15.46 -10.79 1.07
CA VAL A 99 -14.66 -10.46 -0.11
C VAL A 99 -14.70 -11.65 -1.08
N GLU A 100 -15.18 -11.40 -2.29
CA GLU A 100 -15.28 -12.38 -3.37
C GLU A 100 -14.08 -12.30 -4.31
N THR A 101 -13.58 -11.08 -4.56
CA THR A 101 -12.39 -10.81 -5.37
C THR A 101 -11.48 -9.81 -4.67
N ILE A 102 -10.18 -10.02 -4.76
CA ILE A 102 -9.18 -9.11 -4.20
C ILE A 102 -8.03 -8.95 -5.18
N ALA A 103 -7.78 -7.71 -5.62
CA ALA A 103 -6.70 -7.41 -6.54
C ALA A 103 -5.37 -7.26 -5.80
N HIS A 104 -4.26 -7.64 -6.43
CA HIS A 104 -2.92 -7.53 -5.83
C HIS A 104 -2.58 -6.10 -5.43
N GLY A 105 -2.93 -5.10 -6.24
CA GLY A 105 -2.76 -3.69 -5.88
C GLY A 105 -3.47 -3.30 -4.58
N ALA A 106 -4.66 -3.85 -4.31
CA ALA A 106 -5.39 -3.59 -3.07
C ALA A 106 -4.76 -4.29 -1.85
N ILE A 107 -4.22 -5.51 -2.04
CA ILE A 107 -3.46 -6.23 -1.01
C ILE A 107 -2.26 -5.40 -0.54
N VAL A 108 -1.51 -4.82 -1.48
CA VAL A 108 -0.33 -4.01 -1.15
C VAL A 108 -0.71 -2.75 -0.38
N VAL A 109 -1.79 -2.07 -0.78
CA VAL A 109 -2.29 -0.91 -0.04
C VAL A 109 -2.72 -1.29 1.38
N LEU A 110 -3.37 -2.44 1.57
CA LEU A 110 -3.70 -2.91 2.90
C LEU A 110 -2.44 -3.18 3.74
N LEU A 111 -1.42 -3.84 3.16
CA LEU A 111 -0.16 -4.15 3.84
C LEU A 111 0.59 -2.87 4.26
N SER A 112 0.64 -1.86 3.40
CA SER A 112 1.33 -0.60 3.70
C SER A 112 0.65 0.16 4.84
N ILE A 113 -0.69 0.20 4.86
CA ILE A 113 -1.44 0.79 5.98
C ILE A 113 -1.16 0.01 7.27
N MET A 114 -1.21 -1.32 7.23
CA MET A 114 -0.92 -2.15 8.40
C MET A 114 0.48 -1.93 8.96
N THR A 115 1.46 -1.70 8.09
CA THR A 115 2.83 -1.36 8.50
C THR A 115 2.86 -0.05 9.28
N LYS A 116 2.05 0.96 8.91
CA LYS A 116 1.91 2.20 9.67
C LYS A 116 1.28 1.98 11.05
N PHE A 117 0.29 1.09 11.17
CA PHE A 117 -0.28 0.72 12.48
C PHE A 117 0.78 0.09 13.39
N LYS A 118 1.56 -0.87 12.85
CA LYS A 118 2.66 -1.53 13.57
C LYS A 118 3.70 -0.52 14.06
N TYR A 119 4.13 0.40 13.18
CA TYR A 119 5.08 1.45 13.52
C TYR A 119 4.56 2.40 14.62
N ASN A 120 3.27 2.75 14.58
CA ASN A 120 2.65 3.62 15.58
C ASN A 120 2.25 2.90 16.88
N HIS A 121 2.57 1.61 17.00
CA HIS A 121 2.19 0.74 18.11
C HIS A 121 0.67 0.72 18.37
N ILE A 122 -0.13 0.70 17.30
CA ILE A 122 -1.59 0.59 17.36
C ILE A 122 -1.96 -0.82 16.91
N ASP A 123 -2.78 -1.52 17.70
CA ASP A 123 -3.20 -2.88 17.33
C ASP A 123 -4.03 -2.89 16.04
N PHE A 124 -3.65 -3.79 15.14
CA PHE A 124 -4.36 -4.06 13.90
C PHE A 124 -4.55 -5.58 13.76
N ASN A 125 -5.75 -6.01 13.38
CA ASN A 125 -6.06 -7.41 13.15
C ASN A 125 -7.10 -7.57 12.02
N GLY A 126 -7.40 -8.81 11.66
CA GLY A 126 -8.44 -9.10 10.68
C GLY A 126 -8.70 -10.59 10.52
N ASN A 127 -9.55 -10.93 9.56
CA ASN A 127 -9.84 -12.30 9.16
C ASN A 127 -9.63 -12.50 7.66
N PHE A 128 -9.95 -13.69 7.18
CA PHE A 128 -9.74 -14.11 5.80
C PHE A 128 -11.05 -14.11 5.00
N PRO A 129 -10.99 -13.94 3.67
CA PRO A 129 -12.11 -14.20 2.79
C PRO A 129 -12.65 -15.63 2.93
N LYS A 130 -13.98 -15.78 2.89
CA LYS A 130 -14.62 -17.09 2.74
C LYS A 130 -14.47 -17.63 1.31
N ASN A 131 -14.43 -16.75 0.33
CA ASN A 131 -14.18 -17.13 -1.06
C ASN A 131 -12.78 -17.72 -1.19
N LYS A 132 -12.68 -18.95 -1.72
CA LYS A 132 -11.42 -19.70 -1.84
C LYS A 132 -10.40 -18.99 -2.74
N ASN A 133 -10.84 -18.36 -3.83
CA ASN A 133 -9.96 -17.68 -4.77
C ASN A 133 -9.42 -16.39 -4.18
N ALA A 134 -10.27 -15.58 -3.53
CA ALA A 134 -9.80 -14.38 -2.84
C ALA A 134 -8.85 -14.71 -1.69
N ASN A 135 -9.15 -15.78 -0.93
CA ASN A 135 -8.27 -16.26 0.13
C ASN A 135 -6.91 -16.71 -0.44
N LYS A 136 -6.92 -17.51 -1.50
CA LYS A 136 -5.71 -17.96 -2.20
C LYS A 136 -4.90 -16.77 -2.72
N ALA A 137 -5.53 -15.79 -3.36
CA ALA A 137 -4.85 -14.58 -3.83
C ALA A 137 -4.17 -13.82 -2.69
N LEU A 138 -4.84 -13.67 -1.54
CA LEU A 138 -4.27 -13.05 -0.35
C LEU A 138 -3.08 -13.83 0.21
N VAL A 139 -3.18 -15.15 0.33
CA VAL A 139 -2.11 -16.01 0.89
C VAL A 139 -0.92 -16.08 -0.06
N ASP A 140 -1.16 -16.40 -1.33
CA ASP A 140 -0.12 -16.55 -2.36
C ASP A 140 0.58 -15.21 -2.63
N SER A 141 -0.04 -14.08 -2.27
CA SER A 141 0.61 -12.78 -2.41
C SER A 141 1.84 -12.59 -1.52
N GLY A 142 2.09 -13.44 -0.53
CA GLY A 142 3.16 -13.22 0.45
C GLY A 142 2.84 -12.06 1.40
N PHE A 143 1.58 -11.60 1.47
CA PHE A 143 1.11 -10.59 2.41
C PHE A 143 1.51 -10.90 3.85
N PHE A 144 1.29 -12.14 4.30
CA PHE A 144 1.62 -12.56 5.66
C PHE A 144 3.12 -12.71 5.90
N ASP A 145 3.87 -13.16 4.88
CA ASP A 145 5.32 -13.23 4.95
C ASP A 145 5.91 -11.86 5.25
N GLN A 146 5.42 -10.82 4.56
CA GLN A 146 5.85 -9.45 4.78
C GLN A 146 5.37 -8.89 6.13
N LEU A 147 4.12 -9.18 6.52
CA LEU A 147 3.55 -8.69 7.77
C LEU A 147 4.30 -9.20 9.01
N TYR A 148 4.69 -10.48 9.01
CA TYR A 148 5.31 -11.15 10.15
C TYR A 148 6.85 -11.13 10.13
N LYS A 149 7.48 -10.51 9.14
CA LYS A 149 8.93 -10.25 9.19
C LYS A 149 9.28 -9.47 10.47
N ARG A 150 10.21 -10.04 11.24
CA ARG A 150 10.63 -9.55 12.57
C ARG A 150 11.41 -8.25 12.48
N ASN A 151 12.24 -8.11 11.45
CA ASN A 151 12.90 -6.88 11.06
C ASN A 151 12.46 -6.54 9.64
N ILE A 152 12.00 -5.32 9.41
CA ILE A 152 12.07 -4.72 8.07
C ILE A 152 13.55 -4.35 7.91
N SER A 153 14.40 -5.35 7.69
CA SER A 153 15.82 -5.11 7.45
C SER A 153 15.97 -4.35 6.14
N ASN A 154 16.94 -3.43 6.10
CA ASN A 154 17.43 -2.82 4.84
C ASN A 154 18.13 -3.86 3.95
N GLU A 155 18.29 -5.10 4.41
CA GLU A 155 18.81 -6.20 3.62
C GLU A 155 17.68 -6.93 2.89
N PRO A 156 17.77 -7.03 1.57
CA PRO A 156 16.73 -7.65 0.80
C PRO A 156 16.87 -9.17 0.86
N ASN A 157 16.16 -9.79 1.80
CA ASN A 157 15.92 -11.23 1.72
C ASN A 157 14.82 -11.50 0.69
N TYR A 158 15.24 -11.59 -0.57
CA TYR A 158 14.43 -12.03 -1.69
C TYR A 158 14.31 -13.56 -1.66
N ALA A 159 13.10 -14.05 -1.50
CA ALA A 159 12.74 -15.39 -1.96
C ALA A 159 11.77 -15.16 -3.12
N PHE A 160 12.17 -15.50 -4.34
CA PHE A 160 11.33 -15.31 -5.53
C PHE A 160 10.13 -16.27 -5.47
N CYS A 161 8.92 -15.73 -5.33
CA CYS A 161 7.70 -16.44 -5.72
C CYS A 161 6.83 -15.51 -6.56
N ARG A 162 6.18 -16.14 -7.52
CA ARG A 162 5.09 -15.63 -8.36
C ARG A 162 4.02 -15.02 -7.46
N ASN A 163 3.42 -13.90 -7.89
CA ASN A 163 2.37 -13.15 -7.20
C ASN A 163 2.81 -12.41 -5.92
N LYS A 164 4.10 -12.24 -5.64
CA LYS A 164 4.54 -11.67 -4.37
C LYS A 164 4.41 -10.16 -4.23
N VAL A 165 4.06 -9.76 -3.01
CA VAL A 165 4.25 -8.42 -2.47
C VAL A 165 5.72 -8.23 -2.13
N LEU A 166 6.31 -7.24 -2.78
CA LEU A 166 7.67 -6.79 -2.58
C LEU A 166 7.63 -5.44 -1.87
N THR A 167 8.54 -5.26 -0.94
CA THR A 167 8.71 -3.99 -0.21
C THR A 167 10.18 -3.76 -0.01
N HIS A 168 10.60 -2.51 -0.19
CA HIS A 168 11.97 -2.11 0.07
C HIS A 168 11.97 -0.99 1.10
N ALA A 169 12.84 -1.13 2.10
CA ALA A 169 13.12 -0.09 3.08
C ALA A 169 14.41 0.62 2.65
N GLY A 170 14.31 1.90 2.28
CA GLY A 170 15.49 2.69 1.99
C GLY A 170 15.26 3.83 1.02
N LYS A 171 16.14 4.83 1.14
CA LYS A 171 16.26 6.03 0.29
C LYS A 171 17.00 5.77 -1.04
N VAL A 172 16.98 4.53 -1.53
CA VAL A 172 17.82 4.13 -2.67
C VAL A 172 16.96 3.57 -3.77
N VAL A 173 17.31 3.96 -4.99
CA VAL A 173 16.76 3.41 -6.23
C VAL A 173 17.38 2.02 -6.42
N ASP A 174 16.55 0.98 -6.40
CA ASP A 174 17.02 -0.39 -6.52
C ASP A 174 16.90 -0.88 -7.97
N SER A 175 17.91 -0.54 -8.77
CA SER A 175 18.01 -1.01 -10.15
C SER A 175 18.17 -2.53 -10.23
N SER A 176 18.83 -3.13 -9.25
CA SER A 176 19.09 -4.57 -9.22
C SER A 176 17.79 -5.37 -9.06
N LEU A 177 16.87 -4.89 -8.21
CA LEU A 177 15.54 -5.46 -8.06
C LEU A 177 14.71 -5.31 -9.33
N ALA A 178 14.75 -4.13 -9.96
CA ALA A 178 14.03 -3.91 -11.21
C ALA A 178 14.52 -4.91 -12.29
N ASP A 179 15.83 -5.10 -12.41
CA ASP A 179 16.43 -6.02 -13.37
C ASP A 179 16.08 -7.48 -13.07
N GLN A 180 16.07 -7.87 -11.80
CA GLN A 180 15.65 -9.21 -11.36
C GLN A 180 14.18 -9.48 -11.71
N ILE A 181 13.27 -8.56 -11.34
CA ILE A 181 11.85 -8.66 -11.66
C ILE A 181 11.64 -8.79 -13.17
N ILE A 182 12.32 -7.96 -13.96
CA ILE A 182 12.20 -7.95 -15.42
C ILE A 182 12.74 -9.26 -16.01
N SER A 183 13.87 -9.76 -15.52
CA SER A 183 14.47 -11.01 -15.97
C SER A 183 13.51 -12.20 -15.78
N GLU A 184 12.87 -12.31 -14.61
CA GLU A 184 11.93 -13.39 -14.35
C GLU A 184 10.64 -13.27 -15.16
N ILE A 185 10.02 -12.08 -15.17
CA ILE A 185 8.78 -11.86 -15.89
C ILE A 185 8.98 -12.04 -17.39
N SER A 186 10.11 -11.58 -17.93
CA SER A 186 10.41 -11.77 -19.33
C SER A 186 10.56 -13.25 -19.70
N ASN A 187 11.22 -14.04 -18.85
CA ASN A 187 11.28 -15.49 -19.04
C ASN A 187 9.89 -16.14 -19.01
N LEU A 188 8.98 -15.68 -18.14
CA LEU A 188 7.61 -16.21 -18.08
C LEU A 188 6.75 -15.83 -19.31
N ILE A 189 6.90 -14.60 -19.81
CA ILE A 189 6.12 -14.11 -20.97
C ILE A 189 6.68 -14.68 -22.28
N TRP A 190 7.99 -14.61 -22.49
CA TRP A 190 8.63 -14.90 -23.78
C TRP A 190 9.47 -16.19 -23.80
N GLY A 191 9.53 -16.94 -22.69
CA GLY A 191 10.31 -18.18 -22.59
C GLY A 191 11.83 -17.97 -22.53
N LYS A 192 12.28 -16.70 -22.48
CA LYS A 192 13.68 -16.30 -22.35
C LYS A 192 13.79 -14.91 -21.76
N GLN A 193 14.93 -14.61 -21.15
CA GLN A 193 15.21 -13.27 -20.62
C GLN A 193 15.21 -12.23 -21.74
N ARG A 194 14.57 -11.09 -21.46
CA ARG A 194 14.50 -9.91 -22.34
C ARG A 194 14.77 -8.67 -21.52
N ARG A 195 15.27 -7.60 -22.16
CA ARG A 195 15.30 -6.28 -21.53
C ARG A 195 14.00 -5.55 -21.83
N CYS A 196 13.28 -5.19 -20.77
CA CYS A 196 12.05 -4.41 -20.85
C CYS A 196 12.34 -2.97 -20.41
N LEU A 197 12.97 -2.18 -21.30
CA LEU A 197 13.45 -0.83 -20.98
C LEU A 197 12.33 0.11 -20.47
N GLY A 198 11.09 -0.08 -20.93
CA GLY A 198 9.94 0.69 -20.43
C GLY A 198 9.64 0.39 -18.97
N VAL A 199 9.55 -0.89 -18.61
CA VAL A 199 9.31 -1.35 -17.23
C VAL A 199 10.45 -0.91 -16.31
N GLN A 200 11.71 -1.10 -16.74
CA GLN A 200 12.89 -0.69 -15.98
C GLN A 200 12.85 0.82 -15.69
N ARG A 201 12.62 1.62 -16.74
CA ARG A 201 12.54 3.07 -16.62
C ARG A 201 11.42 3.50 -15.68
N VAL A 202 10.23 2.91 -15.81
CA VAL A 202 9.10 3.21 -14.92
C VAL A 202 9.47 2.92 -13.47
N PHE A 203 10.02 1.75 -13.15
CA PHE A 203 10.45 1.43 -11.79
C PHE A 203 11.45 2.44 -11.24
N LEU A 204 12.51 2.75 -11.99
CA LEU A 204 13.56 3.68 -11.55
C LEU A 204 12.98 5.09 -11.28
N GLU A 205 12.12 5.58 -12.15
CA GLU A 205 11.48 6.90 -11.99
C GLU A 205 10.53 6.92 -10.79
N LEU A 206 9.75 5.87 -10.56
CA LEU A 206 8.87 5.77 -9.39
C LEU A 206 9.66 5.69 -8.08
N MET A 207 10.72 4.88 -8.04
CA MET A 207 11.61 4.80 -6.87
C MET A 207 12.32 6.13 -6.59
N GLN A 208 12.78 6.83 -7.64
CA GLN A 208 13.39 8.17 -7.51
C GLN A 208 12.39 9.19 -6.95
N ASN A 209 11.14 9.16 -7.41
CA ASN A 209 10.10 10.07 -6.92
C ASN A 209 9.83 9.86 -5.43
N THR A 210 9.69 8.61 -4.99
CA THR A 210 9.50 8.30 -3.56
C THR A 210 10.70 8.73 -2.71
N ASN A 211 11.93 8.58 -3.23
CA ASN A 211 13.12 9.00 -2.51
C ASN A 211 13.23 10.52 -2.36
N ASN A 212 12.95 11.26 -3.44
CA ASN A 212 13.09 12.72 -3.47
C ASN A 212 11.98 13.44 -2.70
N HIS A 213 10.78 12.85 -2.63
CA HIS A 213 9.60 13.43 -1.97
C HIS A 213 9.25 12.80 -0.62
N ALA A 214 10.18 12.01 -0.07
CA ALA A 214 10.18 11.58 1.34
C ALA A 214 10.20 12.81 2.26
N SER A 215 9.01 13.25 2.67
CA SER A 215 8.71 14.47 3.42
C SER A 215 9.67 14.82 4.57
N PHE A 216 9.78 16.13 4.80
CA PHE A 216 10.64 16.86 5.72
C PHE A 216 10.58 16.46 7.22
N ASP A 217 9.56 15.72 7.67
CA ASP A 217 9.30 15.54 9.11
C ASP A 217 9.82 14.24 9.73
N SER A 218 10.33 13.28 8.95
CA SER A 218 11.04 12.14 9.55
C SER A 218 11.92 11.39 8.54
N LYS A 219 13.24 11.60 8.67
CA LYS A 219 14.25 10.84 7.90
C LYS A 219 14.09 9.34 8.24
N GLY A 220 13.66 8.53 7.27
CA GLY A 220 13.81 7.06 7.31
C GLY A 220 12.53 6.21 7.26
N LEU A 221 11.34 6.81 7.08
CA LEU A 221 10.05 6.08 7.16
C LEU A 221 9.36 5.79 5.82
N HIS A 222 9.92 6.25 4.71
CA HIS A 222 9.27 6.14 3.40
C HIS A 222 9.58 4.79 2.77
N HIS A 223 8.68 3.85 2.99
CA HIS A 223 8.62 2.61 2.23
C HIS A 223 7.79 2.85 0.98
N TRP A 224 8.28 2.36 -0.15
CA TRP A 224 7.43 2.03 -1.28
C TRP A 224 7.18 0.53 -1.29
N TRP A 225 6.05 0.16 -1.88
CA TRP A 225 5.68 -1.23 -2.06
C TRP A 225 5.36 -1.48 -3.52
N THR A 226 5.65 -2.69 -3.97
CA THR A 226 5.27 -3.11 -5.31
C THR A 226 4.80 -4.56 -5.32
N THR A 227 3.91 -4.90 -6.24
CA THR A 227 3.56 -6.29 -6.54
C THR A 227 3.74 -6.55 -8.01
N VAL A 228 4.09 -7.80 -8.29
CA VAL A 228 4.06 -8.33 -9.65
C VAL A 228 3.23 -9.62 -9.63
N GLN A 229 2.11 -9.60 -10.35
CA GLN A 229 1.27 -10.75 -10.58
C GLN A 229 1.47 -11.21 -12.02
N TYR A 230 1.55 -12.51 -12.25
CA TYR A 230 1.64 -13.09 -13.59
C TYR A 230 0.44 -14.00 -13.83
N ASP A 231 -0.28 -13.73 -14.92
CA ASP A 231 -1.32 -14.58 -15.46
C ASP A 231 -0.71 -15.46 -16.56
N GLU A 232 -0.65 -16.76 -16.27
CA GLU A 232 -0.09 -17.76 -17.18
C GLU A 232 -0.94 -17.98 -18.43
N LYS A 233 -2.26 -17.86 -18.33
CA LYS A 233 -3.18 -18.06 -19.46
C LYS A 233 -3.07 -16.90 -20.44
N LEU A 234 -3.00 -15.67 -19.91
CA LEU A 234 -2.90 -14.45 -20.72
C LEU A 234 -1.47 -14.10 -21.11
N LYS A 235 -0.45 -14.81 -20.60
CA LYS A 235 0.97 -14.46 -20.73
C LYS A 235 1.21 -12.99 -20.43
N LYS A 236 0.67 -12.55 -19.30
CA LYS A 236 0.55 -11.14 -18.94
C LYS A 236 0.95 -10.91 -17.49
N ALA A 237 1.77 -9.90 -17.28
CA ALA A 237 2.16 -9.44 -15.96
C ALA A 237 1.47 -8.13 -15.60
N TYR A 238 1.08 -8.02 -14.34
CA TYR A 238 0.42 -6.87 -13.74
C TYR A 238 1.32 -6.34 -12.64
N PHE A 239 1.68 -5.07 -12.75
CA PHE A 239 2.53 -4.38 -11.81
C PHE A 239 1.69 -3.38 -11.04
N SER A 240 1.89 -3.31 -9.73
CA SER A 240 1.36 -2.22 -8.92
C SER A 240 2.48 -1.64 -8.10
N PHE A 241 2.53 -0.31 -7.99
CA PHE A 241 3.48 0.44 -7.19
C PHE A 241 2.72 1.42 -6.31
N ILE A 242 3.05 1.44 -5.03
CA ILE A 242 2.42 2.30 -4.03
C ILE A 242 3.49 3.06 -3.27
N ASP A 243 3.29 4.36 -3.22
CA ASP A 243 3.97 5.27 -2.32
C ASP A 243 2.96 5.94 -1.40
N TYR A 244 3.18 5.81 -0.10
CA TYR A 244 2.32 6.42 0.91
C TYR A 244 2.91 7.77 1.35
N GLY A 245 2.57 8.82 0.60
CA GLY A 245 2.93 10.21 0.87
C GLY A 245 1.74 11.17 0.75
N VAL A 246 2.01 12.46 0.53
CA VAL A 246 0.97 13.50 0.39
C VAL A 246 0.21 13.44 -0.96
N GLY A 247 0.68 12.61 -1.90
CA GLY A 247 0.17 12.48 -3.27
C GLY A 247 0.85 13.45 -4.25
N ILE A 248 0.81 13.12 -5.54
CA ILE A 248 1.53 13.85 -6.61
C ILE A 248 1.20 15.34 -6.61
N ILE A 249 -0.09 15.71 -6.63
CA ILE A 249 -0.50 17.11 -6.83
C ILE A 249 -0.13 17.95 -5.62
N ASN A 250 -0.38 17.44 -4.42
CA ASN A 250 -0.02 18.14 -3.19
C ASN A 250 1.50 18.26 -3.02
N SER A 251 2.26 17.23 -3.41
CA SER A 251 3.72 17.28 -3.40
C SER A 251 4.25 18.42 -4.30
N LEU A 252 3.69 18.57 -5.49
CA LEU A 252 4.09 19.63 -6.43
C LEU A 252 3.63 21.03 -6.02
N ARG A 253 2.49 21.15 -5.31
CA ARG A 253 2.01 22.44 -4.77
C ARG A 253 2.92 23.00 -3.68
N ASN A 254 3.55 22.11 -2.90
CA ASN A 254 4.38 22.48 -1.76
C ASN A 254 5.89 22.43 -2.09
N ASP A 255 6.25 22.27 -3.37
CA ASP A 255 7.64 22.25 -3.82
C ASP A 255 8.18 23.68 -4.00
N GLU A 256 8.48 24.38 -2.91
CA GLU A 256 8.84 25.82 -2.90
C GLU A 256 10.26 26.11 -3.46
N HIS A 257 11.15 25.12 -3.49
CA HIS A 257 12.55 25.28 -3.90
C HIS A 257 13.08 24.16 -4.81
N GLY A 258 12.24 23.20 -5.21
CA GLY A 258 12.66 22.08 -6.04
C GLY A 258 12.57 22.34 -7.53
N LYS A 259 12.95 21.30 -8.27
CA LYS A 259 13.03 21.29 -9.73
C LYS A 259 11.68 21.52 -10.42
N PHE A 260 10.57 21.31 -9.72
CA PHE A 260 9.22 21.47 -10.23
C PHE A 260 8.49 22.69 -9.64
N TYR A 261 9.23 23.60 -9.00
CA TYR A 261 8.71 24.89 -8.56
C TYR A 261 7.94 25.58 -9.71
N ASN A 262 6.74 26.08 -9.41
CA ASN A 262 5.80 26.71 -10.34
C ASN A 262 5.18 25.81 -11.44
N ILE A 263 5.34 24.48 -11.40
CA ILE A 263 4.70 23.61 -12.40
C ILE A 263 3.16 23.68 -12.33
N ILE A 264 2.59 23.71 -11.12
CA ILE A 264 1.15 23.77 -10.90
C ILE A 264 0.57 25.13 -11.35
N PRO A 265 1.13 26.30 -10.94
CA PRO A 265 0.75 27.60 -11.49
C PRO A 265 0.77 27.66 -13.01
N LYS A 266 1.83 27.15 -13.66
CA LYS A 266 1.95 27.15 -15.13
C LYS A 266 0.86 26.33 -15.83
N ILE A 267 0.52 25.14 -15.33
CA ILE A 267 -0.64 24.39 -15.88
C ILE A 267 -1.91 25.22 -15.73
N ARG A 268 -2.12 25.85 -14.57
CA ARG A 268 -3.34 26.61 -14.32
C ARG A 268 -3.50 27.77 -15.29
N GLU A 269 -2.42 28.48 -15.55
CA GLU A 269 -2.39 29.58 -16.52
C GLU A 269 -2.66 29.09 -17.95
N LEU A 270 -2.00 28.00 -18.38
CA LEU A 270 -2.06 27.53 -19.77
C LEU A 270 -3.33 26.72 -20.11
N PHE A 271 -3.84 25.95 -19.16
CA PHE A 271 -4.86 24.92 -19.42
C PHE A 271 -6.09 25.05 -18.52
N ASN A 272 -6.05 25.86 -17.46
CA ASN A 272 -7.15 26.10 -16.52
C ASN A 272 -7.92 24.81 -16.10
N PRO A 273 -7.25 23.78 -15.54
CA PRO A 273 -7.91 22.53 -15.17
C PRO A 273 -8.89 22.75 -14.02
N GLN A 274 -10.08 22.15 -14.14
CA GLN A 274 -11.20 22.35 -13.22
C GLN A 274 -11.08 21.51 -11.95
N ASN A 275 -10.31 20.43 -11.99
CA ASN A 275 -10.16 19.52 -10.88
C ASN A 275 -8.79 18.83 -10.89
N ASN A 276 -8.53 18.05 -9.83
CA ASN A 276 -7.27 17.33 -9.67
C ASN A 276 -7.10 16.19 -10.70
N ALA A 277 -8.17 15.65 -11.28
CA ALA A 277 -8.07 14.60 -12.31
C ALA A 277 -7.56 15.17 -13.63
N GLU A 278 -8.06 16.33 -14.05
CA GLU A 278 -7.55 17.07 -15.21
C GLU A 278 -6.10 17.51 -14.99
N MET A 279 -5.79 18.04 -13.80
CA MET A 279 -4.42 18.40 -13.43
C MET A 279 -3.47 17.20 -13.54
N LEU A 280 -3.84 16.05 -12.97
CA LEU A 280 -3.03 14.83 -13.02
C LEU A 280 -2.85 14.33 -14.46
N SER A 281 -3.91 14.39 -15.27
CA SER A 281 -3.87 14.02 -16.69
C SER A 281 -2.86 14.88 -17.47
N LEU A 282 -2.88 16.21 -17.27
CA LEU A 282 -1.93 17.14 -17.91
C LEU A 282 -0.48 16.87 -17.47
N LEU A 283 -0.27 16.58 -16.19
CA LEU A 283 1.05 16.21 -15.65
C LEU A 283 1.57 14.91 -16.29
N LEU A 284 0.73 13.88 -16.43
CA LEU A 284 1.09 12.60 -17.03
C LEU A 284 1.32 12.69 -18.55
N LYS A 285 0.63 13.61 -19.23
CA LYS A 285 0.87 13.90 -20.66
C LYS A 285 2.12 14.75 -20.89
N GLY A 286 2.60 15.46 -19.87
CA GLY A 286 3.79 16.32 -19.95
C GLY A 286 3.57 17.62 -20.73
N GLU A 287 2.33 18.14 -20.79
CA GLU A 287 1.95 19.24 -21.68
C GLU A 287 2.71 20.56 -21.44
N ILE A 288 3.09 20.89 -20.20
CA ILE A 288 3.87 22.12 -19.91
C ILE A 288 5.28 22.05 -20.50
N HIS A 289 5.87 20.86 -20.52
CA HIS A 289 7.27 20.73 -20.93
C HIS A 289 7.47 20.89 -22.44
N LYS A 290 6.37 21.01 -23.21
CA LYS A 290 6.42 21.42 -24.62
C LYS A 290 6.78 22.91 -24.79
N THR A 291 6.53 23.77 -23.80
CA THR A 291 6.45 25.23 -24.05
C THR A 291 7.58 26.09 -23.47
N SER A 292 8.50 25.57 -22.63
CA SER A 292 9.48 26.44 -21.94
C SER A 292 10.94 26.39 -22.42
N THR A 293 11.35 25.42 -23.23
CA THR A 293 12.78 25.30 -23.66
C THR A 293 13.00 24.93 -25.12
N GLY A 294 11.92 24.72 -25.90
CA GLY A 294 12.01 24.16 -27.27
C GLY A 294 12.62 22.75 -27.35
N LYS A 295 13.03 22.16 -26.23
CA LYS A 295 13.58 20.81 -26.13
C LYS A 295 12.58 19.93 -25.40
N TYR A 296 12.17 18.86 -26.07
CA TYR A 296 11.33 17.82 -25.49
C TYR A 296 12.00 17.31 -24.20
N TYR A 297 11.33 17.45 -23.05
CA TYR A 297 11.73 16.65 -21.90
C TYR A 297 11.58 15.20 -22.34
N ARG A 298 12.70 14.49 -22.50
CA ARG A 298 12.79 13.15 -23.12
C ARG A 298 12.07 12.05 -22.31
N GLY A 299 10.81 12.23 -21.93
CA GLY A 299 10.02 11.30 -21.14
C GLY A 299 10.56 11.02 -19.74
N LYS A 300 11.14 12.01 -19.05
CA LYS A 300 11.63 11.86 -17.65
C LYS A 300 10.53 12.24 -16.65
N GLY A 301 10.56 11.68 -15.43
CA GLY A 301 9.53 11.89 -14.41
C GLY A 301 8.20 11.19 -14.74
N LEU A 302 7.09 11.61 -14.13
CA LEU A 302 5.76 10.98 -14.31
C LEU A 302 5.28 10.82 -15.77
N PRO A 303 5.59 11.75 -16.73
CA PRO A 303 5.26 11.53 -18.13
C PRO A 303 5.89 10.27 -18.77
N CYS A 304 6.92 9.69 -18.14
CA CYS A 304 7.54 8.46 -18.61
C CYS A 304 6.54 7.30 -18.69
N LEU A 305 5.53 7.27 -17.83
CA LEU A 305 4.49 6.24 -17.80
C LEU A 305 3.69 6.25 -19.10
N PHE A 306 3.13 7.40 -19.47
CA PHE A 306 2.33 7.55 -20.69
C PHE A 306 3.20 7.41 -21.93
N LYS A 307 4.44 7.92 -21.90
CA LYS A 307 5.38 7.73 -23.01
C LYS A 307 5.74 6.26 -23.22
N ALA A 308 5.94 5.49 -22.14
CA ALA A 308 6.21 4.07 -22.24
C ALA A 308 5.01 3.30 -22.79
N CYS A 309 3.78 3.73 -22.47
CA CYS A 309 2.57 3.15 -23.04
C CYS A 309 2.40 3.51 -24.53
N GLU A 310 2.65 4.77 -24.90
CA GLU A 310 2.64 5.27 -26.29
C GLU A 310 3.66 4.52 -27.15
N ASP A 311 4.87 4.29 -26.63
CA ASP A 311 5.93 3.53 -27.31
C ASP A 311 5.68 2.00 -27.30
N ASN A 312 4.51 1.53 -26.84
CA ASN A 312 4.15 0.11 -26.67
C ASN A 312 5.15 -0.70 -25.82
N LYS A 313 5.84 -0.07 -24.87
CA LYS A 313 6.79 -0.73 -23.95
C LYS A 313 6.12 -1.26 -22.68
N ILE A 314 4.94 -0.74 -22.34
CA ILE A 314 4.02 -1.21 -21.30
C ILE A 314 2.58 -1.01 -21.79
N ALA A 315 1.59 -1.53 -21.07
CA ALA A 315 0.17 -1.35 -21.38
C ALA A 315 -0.64 -0.94 -20.14
N ASN A 316 -1.85 -0.41 -20.38
CA ASN A 316 -2.91 -0.22 -19.37
C ASN A 316 -2.44 0.46 -18.09
N VAL A 317 -1.87 1.66 -18.25
CA VAL A 317 -1.44 2.48 -17.13
C VAL A 317 -2.65 3.07 -16.41
N VAL A 318 -2.71 2.90 -15.09
CA VAL A 318 -3.69 3.55 -14.20
C VAL A 318 -2.94 4.26 -13.08
N VAL A 319 -3.26 5.53 -12.82
CA VAL A 319 -2.67 6.33 -11.75
C VAL A 319 -3.77 6.86 -10.85
N ILE A 320 -3.65 6.63 -9.54
CA ILE A 320 -4.54 7.16 -8.51
C ILE A 320 -3.70 7.95 -7.52
N ALA A 321 -3.97 9.24 -7.38
CA ALA A 321 -3.31 10.11 -6.42
C ALA A 321 -4.25 11.23 -6.00
N ASN A 322 -4.21 11.61 -4.72
CA ASN A 322 -5.15 12.60 -4.17
C ASN A 322 -6.60 12.16 -4.46
N ASP A 323 -7.48 13.03 -4.95
CA ASP A 323 -8.86 12.73 -5.37
C ASP A 323 -8.96 12.52 -6.90
N ALA A 324 -7.95 11.93 -7.53
CA ALA A 324 -7.90 11.73 -8.98
C ALA A 324 -7.55 10.29 -9.36
N LYS A 325 -8.24 9.77 -10.39
CA LYS A 325 -7.87 8.56 -11.13
C LYS A 325 -7.70 8.91 -12.61
N VAL A 326 -6.59 8.51 -13.21
CA VAL A 326 -6.33 8.68 -14.65
C VAL A 326 -5.95 7.34 -15.26
N GLU A 327 -6.59 6.97 -16.36
CA GLU A 327 -6.33 5.74 -17.11
C GLU A 327 -5.89 6.08 -18.52
N TYR A 328 -4.74 5.57 -18.94
CA TYR A 328 -4.19 5.87 -20.26
C TYR A 328 -5.04 5.23 -21.37
N THR A 329 -5.25 3.92 -21.30
CA THR A 329 -5.91 3.16 -22.38
C THR A 329 -7.37 3.56 -22.57
N ALA A 330 -8.09 3.80 -21.48
CA ALA A 330 -9.48 4.26 -21.55
C ALA A 330 -9.59 5.75 -21.90
N GLY A 331 -8.49 6.51 -21.84
CA GLY A 331 -8.47 7.95 -22.03
C GLY A 331 -9.25 8.73 -20.95
N THR A 332 -9.54 8.10 -19.81
CA THR A 332 -10.38 8.68 -18.76
C THR A 332 -9.56 9.39 -17.70
N ASN A 333 -10.12 10.48 -17.18
CA ASN A 333 -9.68 11.13 -15.96
C ASN A 333 -10.93 11.40 -15.12
N VAL A 334 -10.93 10.94 -13.87
CA VAL A 334 -12.10 10.95 -13.00
C VAL A 334 -11.72 11.56 -11.66
N LYS A 335 -12.50 12.56 -11.23
CA LYS A 335 -12.45 13.06 -9.86
C LYS A 335 -13.12 12.06 -8.93
N LEU A 336 -12.40 11.66 -7.90
CA LEU A 336 -12.85 10.69 -6.90
C LEU A 336 -13.55 11.40 -5.74
N ASN A 337 -14.53 10.74 -5.15
CA ASN A 337 -15.22 11.20 -3.94
C ASN A 337 -14.39 10.94 -2.69
N ASN A 338 -13.56 9.90 -2.70
CA ASN A 338 -12.65 9.55 -1.62
C ASN A 338 -11.22 9.77 -2.09
N SER A 339 -10.46 10.60 -1.39
CA SER A 339 -9.04 10.82 -1.72
C SER A 339 -8.17 9.66 -1.22
N PHE A 340 -7.07 9.44 -1.92
CA PHE A 340 -6.02 8.52 -1.53
C PHE A 340 -4.84 9.28 -0.93
N ALA A 341 -4.47 8.97 0.30
CA ALA A 341 -3.33 9.56 1.01
C ALA A 341 -2.00 8.92 0.56
N GLY A 342 -1.74 8.99 -0.75
CA GLY A 342 -0.58 8.38 -1.40
C GLY A 342 -0.68 8.47 -2.93
N THR A 343 0.08 7.62 -3.58
CA THR A 343 0.08 7.44 -5.04
C THR A 343 0.11 5.95 -5.34
N PHE A 344 -0.91 5.48 -6.06
CA PHE A 344 -1.03 4.13 -6.57
C PHE A 344 -0.86 4.18 -8.09
N ILE A 345 0.01 3.34 -8.61
CA ILE A 345 0.28 3.25 -10.05
C ILE A 345 0.22 1.79 -10.44
N HIS A 346 -0.50 1.51 -11.52
CA HIS A 346 -0.61 0.19 -12.13
C HIS A 346 -0.18 0.27 -13.59
N TRP A 347 0.48 -0.78 -14.08
CA TRP A 347 0.73 -0.99 -15.49
C TRP A 347 0.88 -2.48 -15.77
N GLU A 348 0.90 -2.82 -17.05
CA GLU A 348 0.92 -4.19 -17.52
C GLU A 348 2.04 -4.42 -18.52
N LEU A 349 2.46 -5.67 -18.63
CA LEU A 349 3.38 -6.16 -19.64
C LEU A 349 2.82 -7.44 -20.22
N ASN A 350 2.75 -7.53 -21.54
CA ASN A 350 2.28 -8.72 -22.25
C ASN A 350 3.19 -9.04 -23.43
N PHE A 351 2.90 -10.17 -24.09
CA PHE A 351 3.71 -10.69 -25.18
C PHE A 351 3.95 -9.69 -26.33
N ASN A 352 3.00 -8.79 -26.59
CA ASN A 352 3.03 -7.84 -27.71
C ASN A 352 3.80 -6.54 -27.40
N ASN A 353 4.27 -6.35 -26.16
CA ASN A 353 5.03 -5.16 -25.81
C ASN A 353 6.47 -5.22 -26.32
N VAL A 354 6.98 -4.05 -26.72
CA VAL A 354 8.34 -3.85 -27.23
C VAL A 354 9.37 -4.24 -26.17
N ASN A 355 10.28 -5.13 -26.56
CA ASN A 355 11.39 -5.62 -25.76
C ASN A 355 12.63 -5.82 -26.65
N ILE A 356 13.81 -5.95 -26.04
CA ILE A 356 15.07 -6.22 -26.76
C ILE A 356 15.74 -7.48 -26.21
N ASN A 357 16.66 -8.06 -26.99
CA ASN A 357 17.50 -9.16 -26.54
C ASN A 357 18.28 -8.78 -25.27
N TYR A 358 18.57 -9.77 -24.44
CA TYR A 358 19.32 -9.59 -23.20
C TYR A 358 20.84 -9.43 -23.43
N GLU A 359 21.31 -9.75 -24.65
CA GLU A 359 22.71 -9.65 -25.08
C GLU A 359 23.33 -8.26 -24.87
#